data_AF-A0A5B8R0G4-F1
#
_entry.id   AF-A0A5B8R0G4-F1
#
_cell.length_a   1.000
_cell.length_b   1.000
_cell.length_c   1.000
_cell.angle_alpha   90.00
_cell.angle_beta   90.00
_cell.angle_gamma   90.00
#
_symmetry.space_group_name_H-M   'P 1'
#
loop_
_entity.id
_entity.type
_entity.pdbx_description
1 polymer ?
#
loop_
_entity_poly.entity_id
_entity_poly.type
_entity_poly.pdbx_seq_one_letter_code
_entity_poly.pdbx_strand_id
1 'polypeptide(L)'
;MISPNPKLNEYCSRYYRFRDLFHCGETWHKAKYDNLPMQTQSWEAYQKLAKEILDPITDHFGSVELTFGFCGQQLRSLIRKNTSPRIAPTLDQHAAYELNSKGKPIFPRLGAAMDLRVNNTSSQAVAIWVTSHLPFDRLYYYGDDNPIHISIGPENSSQIVWLNTINNRRIPKKLTLEALITLPKK
;
A
#
# COMPACT_ATOMS: atom_id res chain seq x y z
N MET A 1 -19.84 -5.24 -16.47
CA MET A 1 -20.52 -5.15 -15.17
C MET A 1 -19.64 -5.81 -14.13
N ILE A 2 -19.46 -5.20 -12.95
CA ILE A 2 -18.72 -5.83 -11.83
C ILE A 2 -19.58 -7.01 -11.37
N SER A 3 -19.04 -8.22 -11.40
CA SER A 3 -19.74 -9.39 -10.86
C SER A 3 -19.86 -9.25 -9.34
N PRO A 4 -21.03 -9.48 -8.74
CA PRO A 4 -21.14 -9.42 -7.28
C PRO A 4 -20.32 -10.56 -6.67
N ASN A 5 -19.13 -10.23 -6.15
CA ASN A 5 -18.36 -11.15 -5.33
C ASN A 5 -18.72 -10.91 -3.86
N PRO A 6 -19.44 -11.83 -3.18
CA PRO A 6 -19.88 -11.64 -1.80
C PRO A 6 -18.70 -11.42 -0.85
N LYS A 7 -17.55 -12.05 -1.13
CA LYS A 7 -16.31 -11.93 -0.34
C LYS A 7 -15.80 -10.50 -0.24
N LEU A 8 -16.04 -9.65 -1.24
CA LEU A 8 -15.64 -8.24 -1.16
C LEU A 8 -16.29 -7.48 0.00
N ASN A 9 -17.50 -7.88 0.39
CA ASN A 9 -18.25 -7.22 1.45
C ASN A 9 -17.98 -7.80 2.83
N GLU A 10 -17.22 -8.89 2.90
CA GLU A 10 -16.79 -9.48 4.16
C GLU A 10 -15.72 -8.61 4.80
N TYR A 11 -15.80 -8.48 6.13
CA TYR A 11 -14.74 -7.90 6.92
C TYR A 11 -13.51 -8.81 6.86
N CYS A 12 -12.38 -8.25 6.42
CA CYS A 12 -11.08 -8.93 6.48
C CYS A 12 -10.37 -8.65 7.81
N SER A 13 -10.75 -7.59 8.51
CA SER A 13 -10.24 -7.24 9.84
C SER A 13 -11.32 -6.55 10.69
N ARG A 14 -10.97 -5.97 11.84
CA ARG A 14 -11.93 -5.32 12.73
C ARG A 14 -12.64 -4.15 12.04
N TYR A 15 -11.91 -3.34 11.28
CA TYR A 15 -12.46 -2.12 10.68
C TYR A 15 -12.68 -2.19 9.17
N TYR A 16 -12.02 -3.11 8.47
CA TYR A 16 -11.95 -3.07 7.01
C TYR A 16 -12.60 -4.29 6.35
N ARG A 17 -13.27 -4.05 5.22
CA ARG A 17 -13.71 -5.06 4.26
C ARG A 17 -12.73 -5.16 3.12
N PHE A 18 -12.70 -6.29 2.43
CA PHE A 18 -11.83 -6.45 1.25
C PHE A 18 -12.08 -5.38 0.18
N ARG A 19 -13.34 -4.94 0.01
CA ARG A 19 -13.69 -3.83 -0.88
C ARG A 19 -12.91 -2.55 -0.56
N ASP A 20 -12.72 -2.23 0.71
CA ASP A 20 -12.04 -1.00 1.12
C ASP A 20 -10.56 -1.02 0.72
N LEU A 21 -9.94 -2.20 0.71
CA LEU A 21 -8.53 -2.36 0.32
C LEU A 21 -8.34 -2.48 -1.20
N PHE A 22 -9.33 -3.02 -1.92
CA PHE A 22 -9.17 -3.31 -3.35
C PHE A 22 -9.71 -2.20 -4.25
N HIS A 23 -10.65 -1.41 -3.74
CA HIS A 23 -11.43 -0.42 -4.50
C HIS A 23 -11.28 1.02 -3.96
N CYS A 24 -10.17 1.35 -3.30
CA CYS A 24 -9.89 2.69 -2.76
C CYS A 24 -9.11 3.61 -3.72
N GLY A 25 -8.47 3.05 -4.74
CA GLY A 25 -7.59 3.83 -5.63
C GLY A 25 -8.33 4.70 -6.63
N GLU A 26 -7.82 5.92 -6.90
CA GLU A 26 -8.37 6.84 -7.91
C GLU A 26 -8.52 6.16 -9.29
N THR A 27 -7.52 5.37 -9.70
CA THR A 27 -7.56 4.63 -10.97
C THR A 27 -8.72 3.64 -10.99
N TRP A 28 -8.99 2.95 -9.87
CA TRP A 28 -10.13 2.05 -9.77
C TRP A 28 -11.45 2.84 -9.82
N HIS A 29 -11.57 3.95 -9.10
CA HIS A 29 -12.80 4.76 -9.12
C HIS A 29 -13.17 5.28 -10.51
N LYS A 30 -12.17 5.63 -11.35
CA LYS A 30 -12.39 6.04 -12.74
C LYS A 30 -12.79 4.87 -13.65
N ALA A 31 -12.16 3.73 -13.46
CA ALA A 31 -12.26 2.62 -14.39
C ALA A 31 -13.39 1.63 -14.04
N LYS A 32 -13.69 1.47 -12.74
CA LYS A 32 -14.73 0.62 -12.16
C LYS A 32 -14.75 -0.82 -12.68
N TYR A 33 -13.56 -1.40 -12.88
CA TYR A 33 -13.40 -2.81 -13.25
C TYR A 33 -13.39 -3.71 -12.02
N ASP A 34 -13.54 -5.01 -12.25
CA ASP A 34 -13.44 -6.03 -11.21
C ASP A 34 -11.96 -6.23 -10.83
N ASN A 35 -11.50 -5.59 -9.75
CA ASN A 35 -10.11 -5.66 -9.30
C ASN A 35 -10.02 -6.66 -8.14
N LEU A 36 -10.01 -7.93 -8.50
CA LEU A 36 -10.01 -9.05 -7.57
C LEU A 36 -8.72 -9.85 -7.63
N PRO A 37 -8.16 -10.26 -6.48
CA PRO A 37 -7.05 -11.20 -6.48
C PRO A 37 -7.47 -12.56 -7.04
N MET A 38 -6.63 -13.12 -7.91
CA MET A 38 -6.83 -14.47 -8.45
C MET A 38 -6.22 -15.53 -7.53
N GLN A 39 -5.17 -15.19 -6.79
CA GLN A 39 -4.50 -16.12 -5.88
C GLN A 39 -5.09 -16.03 -4.47
N THR A 40 -5.35 -17.17 -3.83
CA THR A 40 -5.82 -17.22 -2.43
C THR A 40 -4.85 -16.53 -1.48
N GLN A 41 -3.54 -16.70 -1.70
CA GLN A 41 -2.48 -16.08 -0.90
C GLN A 41 -2.53 -14.55 -0.97
N SER A 42 -3.01 -13.95 -2.06
CA SER A 42 -3.21 -12.50 -2.13
C SER A 42 -4.31 -12.04 -1.18
N TRP A 43 -5.44 -12.77 -1.10
CA TRP A 43 -6.50 -12.48 -0.13
C TRP A 43 -6.00 -12.60 1.30
N GLU A 44 -5.24 -13.66 1.60
CA GLU A 44 -4.65 -13.89 2.93
C GLU A 44 -3.66 -12.79 3.31
N ALA A 45 -2.81 -12.36 2.37
CA ALA A 45 -1.85 -11.30 2.59
C ALA A 45 -2.53 -9.95 2.91
N TYR A 46 -3.60 -9.59 2.19
CA TYR A 46 -4.36 -8.38 2.51
C TYR A 46 -5.14 -8.49 3.82
N GLN A 47 -5.65 -9.67 4.16
CA GLN A 47 -6.26 -9.90 5.48
C GLN A 47 -5.24 -9.69 6.60
N LYS A 48 -4.03 -10.25 6.44
CA LYS A 48 -2.93 -10.09 7.38
C LYS A 48 -2.51 -8.63 7.51
N LEU A 49 -2.34 -7.92 6.38
CA LEU A 49 -2.00 -6.50 6.38
C LEU A 49 -3.07 -5.65 7.08
N ALA A 50 -4.36 -5.95 6.87
CA ALA A 50 -5.43 -5.26 7.54
C ALA A 50 -5.36 -5.43 9.07
N LYS A 51 -5.09 -6.65 9.55
CA LYS A 51 -5.00 -6.97 10.98
C LYS A 51 -3.73 -6.44 11.66
N GLU A 52 -2.59 -6.53 11.00
CA GLU A 52 -1.29 -6.21 11.60
C GLU A 52 -0.87 -4.74 11.40
N ILE A 53 -1.40 -4.07 10.37
CA ILE A 53 -1.05 -2.69 10.05
C ILE A 53 -2.25 -1.76 10.19
N LEU A 54 -3.31 -1.98 9.42
CA LEU A 54 -4.39 -1.00 9.31
C LEU A 54 -5.21 -0.88 10.60
N ASP A 55 -5.56 -2.01 11.22
CA ASP A 55 -6.31 -2.03 12.48
C ASP A 55 -5.54 -1.29 13.60
N PRO A 56 -4.24 -1.57 13.87
CA PRO A 56 -3.47 -0.81 14.86
C PRO A 56 -3.34 0.69 14.56
N ILE A 57 -3.12 1.08 13.30
CA ILE A 57 -3.10 2.49 12.91
C ILE A 57 -4.46 3.14 13.20
N THR A 58 -5.55 2.42 12.92
CA THR A 58 -6.92 2.91 13.17
C THR A 58 -7.21 3.02 14.67
N ASP A 59 -6.80 2.03 15.45
CA ASP A 59 -6.93 2.03 16.91
C ASP A 59 -6.16 3.20 17.54
N HIS A 60 -4.99 3.56 16.99
CA HIS A 60 -4.15 4.63 17.53
C HIS A 60 -4.54 6.04 17.06
N PHE A 61 -4.78 6.20 15.76
CA PHE A 61 -4.98 7.52 15.14
C PHE A 61 -6.44 7.83 14.77
N GLY A 62 -7.33 6.85 14.80
CA GLY A 62 -8.70 6.98 14.33
C GLY A 62 -8.81 6.84 12.81
N SER A 63 -9.58 7.72 12.16
CA SER A 63 -9.96 7.58 10.75
C SER A 63 -8.74 7.59 9.80
N VAL A 64 -8.59 6.50 9.06
CA VAL A 64 -7.55 6.33 8.01
C VAL A 64 -8.19 6.46 6.64
N GLU A 65 -7.56 7.25 5.76
CA GLU A 65 -7.89 7.30 4.34
C GLU A 65 -6.96 6.36 3.57
N LEU A 66 -7.54 5.33 2.94
CA LEU A 66 -6.86 4.44 2.02
C LEU A 66 -6.87 5.08 0.62
N THR A 67 -5.70 5.25 0.03
CA THR A 67 -5.54 5.97 -1.26
C THR A 67 -5.12 5.07 -2.41
N PHE A 68 -4.50 3.92 -2.11
CA PHE A 68 -4.17 2.89 -3.08
C PHE A 68 -3.92 1.55 -2.37
N GLY A 69 -4.28 0.45 -3.02
CA GLY A 69 -4.16 -0.89 -2.46
C GLY A 69 -4.01 -1.92 -3.56
N PHE A 70 -4.77 -3.01 -3.51
CA PHE A 70 -4.61 -4.13 -4.43
C PHE A 70 -4.55 -3.70 -5.90
N CYS A 71 -3.52 -4.16 -6.60
CA CYS A 71 -3.28 -3.86 -8.00
C CYS A 71 -3.16 -5.16 -8.80
N GLY A 72 -4.30 -5.68 -9.22
CA GLY A 72 -4.38 -6.83 -10.12
C GLY A 72 -3.88 -6.51 -11.54
N GLN A 73 -3.77 -7.54 -12.38
CA GLN A 73 -3.21 -7.40 -13.73
C GLN A 73 -3.93 -6.36 -14.60
N GLN A 74 -5.27 -6.30 -14.58
CA GLN A 74 -6.00 -5.31 -15.39
C GLN A 74 -5.74 -3.88 -14.91
N LEU A 75 -5.83 -3.62 -13.60
CA LEU A 75 -5.58 -2.29 -13.04
C LEU A 75 -4.14 -1.85 -13.33
N ARG A 76 -3.17 -2.76 -13.19
CA ARG A 76 -1.77 -2.51 -13.56
C ARG A 76 -1.60 -2.15 -15.04
N SER A 77 -2.31 -2.83 -15.94
CA SER A 77 -2.28 -2.53 -17.38
C SER A 77 -2.80 -1.12 -17.67
N LEU A 78 -3.87 -0.68 -16.99
CA LEU A 78 -4.41 0.67 -17.13
C LEU A 78 -3.45 1.73 -16.63
N ILE A 79 -2.83 1.53 -15.46
CA ILE A 79 -1.83 2.45 -14.91
C ILE A 79 -0.66 2.63 -15.89
N ARG A 80 -0.18 1.54 -16.50
CA ARG A 80 0.92 1.58 -17.47
C ARG A 80 0.61 2.32 -18.77
N LYS A 81 -0.67 2.46 -19.14
CA LYS A 81 -1.12 3.22 -20.32
C LYS A 81 -1.22 4.71 -20.06
N ASN A 82 -1.15 5.15 -18.80
CA ASN A 82 -1.18 6.56 -18.46
C ASN A 82 0.16 7.23 -18.83
N THR A 83 0.12 8.41 -19.44
CA THR A 83 1.30 9.16 -19.90
C THR A 83 2.13 9.73 -18.75
N SER A 84 1.55 9.84 -17.55
CA SER A 84 2.25 10.23 -16.32
C SER A 84 1.78 9.35 -15.17
N PRO A 85 2.21 8.07 -15.12
CA PRO A 85 1.79 7.17 -14.06
C PRO A 85 2.34 7.68 -12.72
N ARG A 86 1.45 8.12 -11.84
CA ARG A 86 1.79 8.57 -10.47
C ARG A 86 2.32 7.43 -9.58
N ILE A 87 2.09 6.19 -10.02
CA ILE A 87 2.56 4.95 -9.41
C ILE A 87 3.71 4.45 -10.27
N ALA A 88 4.84 4.11 -9.66
CA ALA A 88 5.96 3.53 -10.39
C ALA A 88 5.57 2.10 -10.85
N PRO A 89 5.36 1.84 -12.17
CA PRO A 89 4.66 0.63 -12.63
C PRO A 89 5.42 -0.69 -12.46
N THR A 90 6.66 -0.62 -11.94
CA THR A 90 7.57 -1.73 -11.63
C THR A 90 7.70 -2.03 -10.14
N LEU A 91 7.10 -1.24 -9.25
CA LEU A 91 7.41 -1.25 -7.83
C LEU A 91 6.20 -1.59 -6.97
N ASP A 92 6.43 -2.54 -6.08
CA ASP A 92 5.73 -2.83 -4.83
C ASP A 92 4.77 -4.02 -4.78
N GLN A 93 4.59 -4.49 -3.55
CA GLN A 93 3.85 -5.62 -3.04
C GLN A 93 2.32 -5.43 -3.17
N HIS A 94 1.87 -4.36 -3.85
CA HIS A 94 0.47 -4.12 -4.21
C HIS A 94 -0.14 -5.24 -5.08
N ALA A 95 0.68 -5.88 -5.92
CA ALA A 95 0.29 -7.07 -6.69
C ALA A 95 0.25 -8.35 -5.83
N ALA A 96 0.61 -8.25 -4.55
CA ALA A 96 0.65 -9.33 -3.59
C ALA A 96 1.33 -10.62 -4.11
N TYR A 97 0.59 -11.73 -4.13
CA TYR A 97 1.05 -13.03 -4.58
C TYR A 97 0.60 -13.36 -6.01
N GLU A 98 0.07 -12.38 -6.74
CA GLU A 98 -0.39 -12.59 -8.10
C GLU A 98 0.75 -13.07 -9.02
N LEU A 99 0.39 -13.93 -9.97
CA LEU A 99 1.33 -14.53 -10.92
C LEU A 99 1.20 -13.87 -12.29
N ASN A 100 2.29 -13.80 -13.04
CA ASN A 100 2.29 -13.38 -14.44
C ASN A 100 1.90 -14.55 -15.37
N SER A 101 1.81 -14.30 -16.67
CA SER A 101 1.46 -15.32 -17.67
C SER A 101 2.43 -16.51 -17.76
N LYS A 102 3.63 -16.41 -17.16
CA LYS A 102 4.61 -17.48 -17.06
C LYS A 102 4.53 -18.23 -15.71
N GLY A 103 3.50 -17.99 -14.90
CA GLY A 103 3.32 -18.59 -13.58
C GLY A 103 4.33 -18.11 -12.52
N LYS A 104 5.08 -17.04 -12.78
CA LYS A 104 6.02 -16.47 -11.81
C LYS A 104 5.38 -15.31 -11.05
N PRO A 105 5.75 -15.06 -9.78
CA PRO A 105 5.28 -13.89 -9.05
C PRO A 105 5.44 -12.61 -9.85
N ILE A 106 4.38 -11.80 -9.86
CA ILE A 106 4.38 -10.47 -10.46
C ILE A 106 5.39 -9.56 -9.74
N PHE A 107 5.52 -9.73 -8.42
CA PHE A 107 6.52 -9.07 -7.61
C PHE A 107 7.28 -10.12 -6.76
N PRO A 108 8.61 -10.25 -6.90
CA PRO A 108 9.36 -11.31 -6.23
C PRO A 108 9.33 -11.28 -4.70
N ARG A 109 9.16 -10.10 -4.08
CA ARG A 109 9.12 -10.00 -2.61
C ARG A 109 7.82 -10.51 -2.00
N LEU A 110 6.77 -10.72 -2.82
CA LEU A 110 5.43 -11.14 -2.38
C LEU A 110 4.87 -10.19 -1.30
N GLY A 111 3.86 -10.62 -0.55
CA GLY A 111 3.29 -9.84 0.55
C GLY A 111 2.04 -9.07 0.15
N ALA A 112 1.79 -7.92 0.78
CA ALA A 112 0.73 -6.99 0.44
C ALA A 112 1.14 -5.57 0.83
N ALA A 113 0.55 -4.56 0.21
CA ALA A 113 0.83 -3.18 0.54
C ALA A 113 -0.41 -2.28 0.48
N MET A 114 -0.33 -1.14 1.17
CA MET A 114 -1.33 -0.09 1.16
C MET A 114 -0.66 1.28 1.15
N ASP A 115 -1.24 2.22 0.41
CA ASP A 115 -0.93 3.63 0.49
C ASP A 115 -2.04 4.33 1.28
N LEU A 116 -1.68 5.01 2.38
CA LEU A 116 -2.64 5.60 3.31
C LEU A 116 -2.21 6.95 3.86
N ARG A 117 -3.18 7.73 4.33
CA ARG A 117 -2.96 8.91 5.17
C ARG A 117 -3.96 8.95 6.31
N VAL A 118 -3.62 9.70 7.35
CA VAL A 118 -4.46 9.88 8.53
C VAL A 118 -4.91 11.34 8.57
N ASN A 119 -6.20 11.56 8.77
CA ASN A 119 -6.73 12.92 8.83
C ASN A 119 -6.15 13.68 10.05
N ASN A 120 -5.79 14.94 9.84
CA ASN A 120 -5.20 15.83 10.86
C ASN A 120 -3.89 15.33 11.50
N THR A 121 -3.22 14.33 10.91
CA THR A 121 -1.94 13.80 11.38
C THR A 121 -0.97 13.76 10.22
N SER A 122 0.24 14.29 10.43
CA SER A 122 1.24 14.33 9.37
C SER A 122 1.72 12.91 9.03
N SER A 123 2.00 12.66 7.74
CA SER A 123 2.51 11.36 7.31
C SER A 123 3.82 10.96 7.98
N GLN A 124 4.68 11.93 8.38
CA GLN A 124 5.86 11.64 9.18
C GLN A 124 5.50 11.09 10.57
N ALA A 125 4.52 11.68 11.26
CA ALA A 125 4.09 11.20 12.58
C ALA A 125 3.53 9.77 12.51
N VAL A 126 2.72 9.47 11.48
CA VAL A 126 2.24 8.11 11.23
C VAL A 126 3.42 7.16 10.96
N ALA A 127 4.34 7.56 10.08
CA ALA A 127 5.51 6.73 9.74
C ALA A 127 6.40 6.44 10.96
N ILE A 128 6.66 7.44 11.81
CA ILE A 128 7.43 7.27 13.05
C ILE A 128 6.72 6.29 13.99
N TRP A 129 5.41 6.44 14.18
CA TRP A 129 4.66 5.56 15.07
C TRP A 129 4.67 4.12 14.55
N VAL A 130 4.36 3.90 13.27
CA VAL A 130 4.36 2.56 12.67
C VAL A 130 5.74 1.92 12.81
N THR A 131 6.80 2.64 12.45
CA THR A 131 8.17 2.10 12.50
C THR A 131 8.65 1.76 13.91
N SER A 132 8.01 2.34 14.93
CA SER A 132 8.33 2.09 16.34
C SER A 132 7.51 0.97 16.97
N HIS A 133 6.35 0.59 16.39
CA HIS A 133 5.37 -0.26 17.07
C HIS A 133 4.89 -1.49 16.28
N LEU A 134 5.01 -1.49 14.95
CA LEU A 134 4.38 -2.51 14.11
C LEU A 134 5.40 -3.35 13.34
N PRO A 135 5.11 -4.63 13.05
CA PRO A 135 5.88 -5.42 12.11
C PRO A 135 5.52 -5.01 10.67
N PHE A 136 6.50 -4.55 9.90
CA PHE A 136 6.32 -4.20 8.49
C PHE A 136 7.50 -4.66 7.65
N ASP A 137 7.28 -4.87 6.36
CA ASP A 137 8.37 -5.14 5.43
C ASP A 137 9.01 -3.83 4.96
N ARG A 138 8.24 -2.92 4.35
CA ARG A 138 8.75 -1.65 3.84
C ARG A 138 7.81 -0.50 4.14
N LEU A 139 8.41 0.65 4.46
CA LEU A 139 7.69 1.92 4.56
C LEU A 139 8.34 2.92 3.61
N TYR A 140 7.57 3.47 2.67
CA TYR A 140 8.01 4.59 1.85
C TYR A 140 7.32 5.89 2.29
N TYR A 141 8.14 6.88 2.63
CA TYR A 141 7.72 8.21 3.03
C TYR A 141 7.99 9.21 1.89
N TYR A 142 6.97 10.00 1.53
CA TYR A 142 7.01 10.93 0.39
C TYR A 142 6.88 12.40 0.78
N GLY A 143 6.84 12.72 2.08
CA GLY A 143 6.54 14.06 2.62
C GLY A 143 5.23 14.07 3.41
N ASP A 144 5.05 15.08 4.25
CA ASP A 144 3.96 15.13 5.23
C ASP A 144 2.56 15.16 4.61
N ASP A 145 2.41 15.82 3.46
CA ASP A 145 1.14 15.96 2.75
C ASP A 145 0.81 14.79 1.80
N ASN A 146 1.72 13.83 1.66
CA ASN A 146 1.55 12.69 0.76
C ASN A 146 1.24 11.41 1.56
N PRO A 147 0.37 10.51 1.05
CA PRO A 147 0.14 9.21 1.68
C PRO A 147 1.45 8.45 1.88
N ILE A 148 1.61 7.79 3.02
CA ILE A 148 2.70 6.82 3.20
C ILE A 148 2.37 5.54 2.45
N HIS A 149 3.39 4.85 1.98
CA HIS A 149 3.27 3.46 1.55
C HIS A 149 3.74 2.56 2.69
N ILE A 150 2.99 1.50 2.97
CA ILE A 150 3.40 0.46 3.90
C ILE A 150 3.06 -0.94 3.40
N SER A 151 3.97 -1.87 3.61
CA SER A 151 3.82 -3.26 3.20
C SER A 151 4.13 -4.25 4.31
N ILE A 152 3.60 -5.47 4.15
CA ILE A 152 4.07 -6.67 4.84
C ILE A 152 4.55 -7.66 3.80
N GLY A 153 5.46 -8.56 4.20
CA GLY A 153 6.01 -9.57 3.31
C GLY A 153 6.85 -10.59 4.05
N PRO A 154 7.23 -11.69 3.39
CA PRO A 154 8.04 -12.76 3.97
C PRO A 154 9.42 -12.29 4.44
N GLU A 155 9.99 -11.25 3.82
CA GLU A 155 11.27 -10.67 4.24
C GLU A 155 11.17 -9.94 5.60
N ASN A 156 10.01 -9.35 5.92
CA ASN A 156 9.74 -8.55 7.11
C ASN A 156 10.91 -7.60 7.48
N SER A 157 11.44 -6.92 6.47
CA SER A 157 12.75 -6.25 6.56
C SER A 157 12.76 -4.96 7.39
N SER A 158 11.60 -4.45 7.80
CA SER A 158 11.45 -3.16 8.52
C SER A 158 12.19 -2.01 7.82
N GLN A 159 12.25 -2.03 6.48
CA GLN A 159 13.05 -1.07 5.73
C GLN A 159 12.30 0.25 5.54
N ILE A 160 12.86 1.33 6.07
CA ILE A 160 12.36 2.70 5.89
C ILE A 160 13.03 3.32 4.67
N VAL A 161 12.24 3.92 3.78
CA VAL A 161 12.72 4.61 2.60
C VAL A 161 12.07 5.98 2.50
N TRP A 162 12.87 7.02 2.33
CA TRP A 162 12.39 8.35 1.99
C TRP A 162 12.63 8.62 0.51
N LEU A 163 11.59 9.05 -0.21
CA LEU A 163 11.74 9.53 -1.58
C LEU A 163 11.86 11.05 -1.57
N ASN A 164 13.08 11.54 -1.68
CA ASN A 164 13.32 12.96 -1.87
C ASN A 164 13.17 13.33 -3.36
N THR A 165 12.61 14.50 -3.65
CA THR A 165 12.56 15.03 -5.02
C THR A 165 13.69 16.05 -5.19
N ILE A 166 14.65 15.74 -6.07
CA ILE A 166 15.75 16.62 -6.43
C ILE A 166 15.70 16.83 -7.95
N ASN A 167 15.66 18.09 -8.41
CA ASN A 167 15.57 18.43 -9.83
C ASN A 167 14.46 17.66 -10.59
N ASN A 168 13.25 17.64 -10.00
CA ASN A 168 12.08 16.88 -10.49
C ASN A 168 12.27 15.36 -10.61
N ARG A 169 13.34 14.79 -10.04
CA ARG A 169 13.58 13.34 -9.97
C ARG A 169 13.37 12.85 -8.56
N ARG A 170 12.62 11.76 -8.41
CA ARG A 170 12.45 11.06 -7.13
C ARG A 170 13.66 10.16 -6.88
N ILE A 171 14.38 10.39 -5.79
CA ILE A 171 15.57 9.64 -5.39
C ILE A 171 15.27 8.93 -4.07
N PRO A 172 15.22 7.58 -4.06
CA PRO A 172 14.99 6.82 -2.84
C PRO A 172 16.25 6.80 -1.97
N LYS A 173 16.10 7.09 -0.67
CA LYS A 173 17.15 6.99 0.35
C LYS A 173 16.66 6.11 1.49
N LYS A 174 17.42 5.07 1.86
CA LYS A 174 17.15 4.28 3.06
C LYS A 174 17.39 5.14 4.31
N LEU A 175 16.52 5.04 5.30
CA LEU A 175 16.61 5.76 6.57
C LEU A 175 16.66 4.80 7.76
N THR A 176 17.21 5.28 8.87
CA THR A 176 16.93 4.74 10.21
C THR A 176 15.73 5.48 10.81
N LEU A 177 15.21 5.00 11.95
CA LEU A 177 14.16 5.70 12.68
C LEU A 177 14.60 7.10 13.14
N GLU A 178 15.81 7.24 13.64
CA GLU A 178 16.37 8.52 14.09
C GLU A 178 16.44 9.51 12.93
N ALA A 179 16.90 9.04 11.76
CA ALA A 179 16.93 9.87 10.57
C ALA A 179 15.52 10.30 10.13
N LEU A 180 14.52 9.42 10.20
CA LEU A 180 13.12 9.75 9.90
C LEU A 180 12.57 10.81 10.86
N ILE A 181 12.85 10.72 12.16
CA ILE A 181 12.42 11.70 13.17
C ILE A 181 13.01 13.09 12.89
N THR A 182 14.28 13.14 12.50
CA THR A 182 15.00 14.40 12.23
C THR A 182 14.76 14.99 10.84
N LEU A 183 13.99 14.33 9.97
CA LEU A 183 13.69 14.88 8.65
C LEU A 183 12.98 16.22 8.79
N PRO A 184 13.39 17.24 8.02
CA PRO A 184 12.73 18.54 8.06
C PRO A 184 11.27 18.38 7.61
N LYS A 185 10.37 18.93 8.42
CA LYS A 185 8.95 19.09 8.07
C LYS A 185 8.89 20.00 6.83
N LYS A 186 8.23 19.54 5.78
CA LYS A 186 8.03 20.31 4.55
C LYS A 186 6.62 20.87 4.54
#